data_AF-A0A645BWL5-F1
#
_entry.id   AF-A0A645BWL5-F1
#
_cell.length_a   1.000
_cell.length_b   1.000
_cell.length_c   1.000
_cell.angle_alpha   90.00
_cell.angle_beta   90.00
_cell.angle_gamma   90.00
#
_symmetry.space_group_name_H-M   'P 1'
#
loop_
_entity.id
_entity.type
_entity.pdbx_description
1 polymer ?
#
loop_
_entity_poly.entity_id
_entity_poly.type
_entity_poly.pdbx_seq_one_letter_code
_entity_poly.pdbx_strand_id
1 'polypeptide(L)' 'MAWDVMGGVARRAWARNPHSIETSMEYNERHKNTDHITLPYITDNNLISKVVEKVLKK' A
#
# COMPACT_ATOMS: atom_id res chain seq x y z
N MET A 1 20.36 -9.78 2.31
CA MET A 1 20.12 -8.70 3.30
C MET A 1 18.95 -7.80 2.93
N ALA A 2 18.66 -7.53 1.66
CA ALA A 2 17.52 -6.70 1.24
C ALA A 2 16.18 -7.15 1.86
N TRP A 3 15.94 -8.46 1.98
CA TRP A 3 14.73 -9.01 2.61
C TRP A 3 14.47 -8.50 4.04
N ASP A 4 15.49 -8.38 4.88
CA ASP A 4 15.34 -7.98 6.29
C ASP A 4 14.79 -6.54 6.41
N VAL A 5 15.33 -5.64 5.59
CA VAL A 5 14.88 -4.25 5.53
C VAL A 5 13.56 -4.13 4.76
N MET A 6 13.51 -4.70 3.56
CA MET A 6 12.38 -4.53 2.64
C MET A 6 11.13 -5.25 3.11
N GLY A 7 11.23 -6.33 3.88
CA GLY A 7 10.07 -6.94 4.54
C GLY A 7 9.40 -5.98 5.52
N GLY A 8 10.21 -5.24 6.30
CA GLY A 8 9.72 -4.20 7.21
C GLY A 8 9.12 -2.98 6.49
N VAL A 9 9.67 -2.60 5.33
CA VAL A 9 9.15 -1.53 4.47
C VAL A 9 7.84 -1.95 3.82
N ALA A 10 7.77 -3.15 3.23
CA ALA A 10 6.57 -3.70 2.60
C ALA A 10 5.38 -3.74 3.58
N ARG A 11 5.60 -4.23 4.81
CA ARG A 11 4.55 -4.24 5.85
C ARG A 11 4.06 -2.84 6.21
N ARG A 12 4.96 -1.85 6.29
CA ARG A 12 4.60 -0.44 6.56
C ARG A 12 3.87 0.20 5.39
N ALA A 13 4.26 -0.14 4.16
CA ALA A 13 3.53 0.27 2.97
C ALA A 13 2.08 -0.22 3.05
N TRP A 14 1.85 -1.50 3.38
CA TRP A 14 0.51 -2.07 3.55
C TRP A 14 -0.30 -1.46 4.70
N ALA A 15 0.39 -0.99 5.75
CA ALA A 15 -0.21 -0.17 6.81
C ALA A 15 -0.46 1.30 6.39
N ARG A 16 -0.39 1.61 5.10
CA ARG A 16 -0.64 2.92 4.48
C ARG A 16 0.37 4.01 4.84
N ASN A 17 1.62 3.65 5.15
CA ASN A 17 2.68 4.65 5.31
C ASN A 17 3.14 5.18 3.93
N PRO A 18 3.01 6.49 3.63
CA PRO A 18 3.24 7.03 2.29
C PRO A 18 4.70 6.87 1.83
N HIS A 19 5.67 7.13 2.70
CA HIS A 19 7.10 6.98 2.35
C HIS A 19 7.50 5.52 2.13
N SER A 20 6.89 4.59 2.86
CA SER A 20 7.12 3.16 2.63
C SER A 20 6.50 2.68 1.32
N ILE A 21 5.35 3.25 0.92
CA ILE A 21 4.72 2.98 -0.39
C ILE A 21 5.65 3.49 -1.50
N GLU A 22 6.11 4.74 -1.41
CA GLU A 22 7.06 5.35 -2.36
C GLU A 22 8.34 4.52 -2.50
N THR A 23 8.96 4.14 -1.37
CA THR A 23 10.16 3.31 -1.37
C THR A 23 9.92 1.94 -2.00
N SER A 24 8.75 1.33 -1.75
CA SER A 24 8.39 0.03 -2.34
C SER A 24 8.13 0.13 -3.85
N MET A 25 7.55 1.25 -4.31
CA MET A 25 7.39 1.53 -5.75
C MET A 25 8.75 1.65 -6.45
N GLU A 26 9.67 2.42 -5.88
CA GLU A 26 11.03 2.57 -6.41
C GLU A 26 11.79 1.24 -6.40
N TYR A 27 11.64 0.43 -5.34
CA TYR A 27 12.25 -0.88 -5.26
C TYR A 27 11.75 -1.80 -6.38
N ASN A 28 10.43 -1.85 -6.60
CA ASN A 28 9.83 -2.63 -7.69
C ASN A 28 10.32 -2.17 -9.06
N GLU A 29 10.41 -0.85 -9.27
CA GLU A 29 10.88 -0.27 -10.53
C GLU A 29 12.33 -0.67 -10.85
N ARG A 30 13.19 -0.72 -9.82
CA ARG A 30 14.60 -1.10 -9.97
C ARG A 30 14.83 -2.61 -10.08
N HIS A 31 13.92 -3.45 -9.57
CA HIS A 31 14.09 -4.91 -9.46
C HIS A 31 13.03 -5.71 -10.23
N LYS A 32 12.41 -5.12 -11.26
CA LYS A 32 11.27 -5.70 -12.01
C LYS A 32 11.41 -7.16 -12.45
N ASN A 33 12.63 -7.60 -12.72
CA ASN A 33 12.90 -8.93 -13.27
C ASN A 33 13.16 -9.99 -12.19
N THR A 34 13.38 -9.59 -10.94
CA THR A 34 13.81 -10.48 -9.86
C THR A 34 12.88 -10.46 -8.67
N ASP A 35 12.35 -9.28 -8.31
CA ASP A 35 11.58 -9.09 -7.09
C ASP A 35 10.29 -8.33 -7.34
N HIS A 36 9.35 -8.46 -6.41
CA HIS A 36 8.12 -7.68 -6.42
C HIS A 36 7.52 -7.55 -5.00
N ILE A 37 7.27 -6.31 -4.58
CA ILE A 37 6.55 -5.97 -3.35
C ILE A 37 5.12 -5.57 -3.73
N THR A 38 4.12 -6.25 -3.17
CA THR A 38 2.71 -5.88 -3.38
C THR A 38 2.39 -4.54 -2.71
N LEU A 39 1.79 -3.62 -3.46
CA LEU A 39 1.45 -2.28 -3.01
C LEU A 39 -0.06 -2.15 -2.72
N PRO A 40 -0.46 -1.40 -1.68
CA PRO A 40 -1.88 -1.21 -1.38
C PRO A 40 -2.53 -0.24 -2.36
N TYR A 41 -3.64 -0.68 -2.96
CA TYR A 41 -4.51 0.17 -3.77
C TYR A 41 -5.51 0.84 -2.83
N ILE A 42 -5.16 2.04 -2.37
CA ILE A 42 -5.97 2.80 -1.41
C ILE A 42 -7.19 3.38 -2.13
N THR A 43 -8.38 2.97 -1.70
CA THR A 43 -9.65 3.49 -2.22
C THR A 43 -9.93 4.92 -1.75
N ASP A 44 -10.77 5.63 -2.50
CA ASP A 44 -11.25 6.96 -2.13
C ASP A 44 -12.09 6.92 -0.82
N ASN A 45 -11.71 7.75 0.15
CA ASN A 45 -12.42 7.90 1.41
C ASN A 45 -13.84 8.44 1.22
N ASN A 46 -14.09 9.28 0.21
CA ASN A 46 -15.44 9.80 -0.05
C ASN A 46 -16.39 8.70 -0.48
N LEU A 47 -15.90 7.72 -1.24
CA LEU A 47 -16.69 6.54 -1.62
C LEU A 47 -17.07 5.73 -0.38
N ILE A 48 -16.09 5.49 0.52
CA ILE A 48 -16.34 4.77 1.78
C ILE A 48 -17.44 5.50 2.58
N SER A 49 -17.29 6.80 2.83
CA SER A 49 -18.26 7.57 3.62
C SER A 49 -19.66 7.52 3.02
N LYS A 50 -19.79 7.71 1.69
CA LYS A 50 -21.08 7.62 1.00
C LYS A 50 -21.75 6.26 1.15
N VAL A 51 -20.99 5.18 1.01
CA VAL A 51 -21.51 3.81 1.14
C VAL A 51 -21.95 3.53 2.57
N VAL A 52 -21.14 3.90 3.56
CA VAL A 52 -21.47 3.72 4.97
C VAL A 52 -22.71 4.50 5.36
N GLU A 53 -22.80 5.78 4.98
CA GLU A 53 -23.99 6.60 5.22
C GLU A 53 -25.25 6.00 4.59
N LYS A 54 -25.16 5.52 3.34
CA LYS A 54 -26.28 4.89 2.64
C LYS A 54 -26.79 3.64 3.37
N VAL A 55 -25.89 2.83 3.92
CA VAL A 55 -26.25 1.59 4.62
C VAL A 55 -26.80 1.87 6.03
N LEU A 56 -26.29 2.91 6.70
CA LEU A 56 -26.69 3.24 8.08
C LEU A 56 -27.92 4.14 8.18
N LYS A 57 -28.23 4.94 7.15
CA LYS A 57 -29.50 5.68 7.04
C LYS A 57 -30.63 4.69 6.74
N LYS A 58 -31.28 4.18 7.78
CA LYS A 58 -32.60 3.52 7.70
C LYS A 58 -33.67 4.54 7.34
#